data_AF-A0A939UFG5-F1
#
_entry.id   AF-A0A939UFG5-F1
#
_cell.length_a   1.000
_cell.length_b   1.000
_cell.length_c   1.000
_cell.angle_alpha   90.00
_cell.angle_beta   90.00
_cell.angle_gamma   90.00
#
_symmetry.space_group_name_H-M   'P 1'
#
loop_
_entity.id
_entity.type
_entity.pdbx_description
1 polymer ?
#
loop_
_entity_poly.entity_id
_entity_poly.type
_entity_poly.pdbx_seq_one_letter_code
_entity_poly.pdbx_strand_id
1 'polypeptide(L)'
;EGGVMPAQLLLISPLTDATCSGESYYDNFYLDPIGGQKALGGKDVKDGVSASPLWRYAGDLPAQSSRVSPLWGRLQGLPPTYVVVGGEEVWRSDGERLVKAITLKEGVADVLVGAELWHCYPLAFSLCKESREAFDWLFSH
;
A
#
# COMPACT_ATOMS: atom_id res chain seq x y z
N GLU A 1 13.98 22.11 1.58
CA GLU A 1 13.27 22.70 2.73
C GLU A 1 11.91 22.03 2.87
N GLY A 2 11.37 21.91 4.10
CA GLY A 2 10.07 21.31 4.34
C GLY A 2 8.97 22.37 4.31
N GLY A 3 7.88 22.10 3.58
CA GLY A 3 6.69 22.95 3.53
C GLY A 3 5.75 22.70 4.72
N VAL A 4 4.62 23.40 4.73
CA VAL A 4 3.52 23.15 5.68
C VAL A 4 2.98 21.74 5.44
N MET A 5 2.86 20.96 6.51
CA MET A 5 2.31 19.61 6.44
C MET A 5 0.81 19.65 6.10
N PRO A 6 0.31 18.73 5.26
CA PRO A 6 -1.13 18.64 5.02
C PRO A 6 -1.86 18.23 6.30
N ALA A 7 -3.17 18.47 6.34
CA ALA A 7 -4.00 18.10 7.49
C ALA A 7 -4.04 16.58 7.72
N GLN A 8 -4.05 15.80 6.64
CA GLN A 8 -4.10 14.34 6.69
C GLN A 8 -3.56 13.71 5.40
N LEU A 9 -3.28 12.41 5.46
CA LEU A 9 -2.93 11.56 4.33
C LEU A 9 -4.02 10.51 4.14
N LEU A 10 -4.63 10.48 2.96
CA LEU A 10 -5.61 9.46 2.55
C LEU A 10 -4.98 8.61 1.46
N LEU A 11 -4.72 7.34 1.76
CA LEU A 11 -3.97 6.44 0.89
C LEU A 11 -4.84 5.26 0.45
N ILE A 12 -4.96 5.06 -0.86
CA ILE A 12 -5.67 3.93 -1.45
C ILE A 12 -4.64 2.96 -2.01
N SER A 13 -4.63 1.74 -1.48
CA SER A 13 -3.73 0.63 -1.84
C SER A 13 -2.28 1.07 -2.07
N PRO A 14 -1.63 1.71 -1.08
CA PRO A 14 -0.33 2.34 -1.28
C PRO A 14 0.78 1.31 -1.47
N LEU A 15 1.68 1.58 -2.41
CA LEU A 15 2.92 0.83 -2.57
C LEU A 15 4.03 1.57 -1.83
N THR A 16 4.55 0.95 -0.78
CA THR A 16 5.47 1.57 0.16
C THR A 16 6.77 0.79 0.36
N ASP A 17 6.85 -0.44 -0.17
CA ASP A 17 7.99 -1.34 -0.04
C ASP A 17 8.36 -2.05 -1.35
N ALA A 18 9.41 -1.56 -2.00
CA ALA A 18 9.96 -2.15 -3.22
C ALA A 18 10.74 -3.44 -2.96
N THR A 19 10.99 -3.81 -1.70
CA THR A 19 11.64 -5.10 -1.41
C THR A 19 10.69 -6.29 -1.49
N CYS A 20 9.38 -6.05 -1.63
CA CYS A 20 8.35 -7.09 -1.62
C CYS A 20 8.41 -7.97 -0.36
N SER A 21 8.68 -7.38 0.82
CA SER A 21 8.91 -8.16 2.05
C SER A 21 7.64 -8.46 2.86
N GLY A 22 6.47 -8.04 2.38
CA GLY A 22 5.18 -8.32 3.01
C GLY A 22 4.67 -9.73 2.72
N GLU A 23 3.92 -10.32 3.66
CA GLU A 23 3.36 -11.68 3.51
C GLU A 23 2.33 -11.75 2.37
N SER A 24 1.54 -10.68 2.17
CA SER A 24 0.53 -10.62 1.11
C SER A 24 1.11 -10.75 -0.30
N TYR A 25 2.40 -10.47 -0.51
CA TYR A 25 3.03 -10.70 -1.80
C TYR A 25 3.00 -12.18 -2.22
N TYR A 26 3.01 -13.09 -1.24
CA TYR A 26 2.96 -14.53 -1.45
C TYR A 26 1.54 -15.06 -1.35
N ASP A 27 0.83 -14.72 -0.27
CA ASP A 27 -0.49 -15.27 0.02
C ASP A 27 -1.52 -14.88 -1.04
N ASN A 28 -1.43 -13.64 -1.53
CA ASN A 28 -2.40 -13.08 -2.46
C ASN A 28 -1.92 -13.13 -3.92
N PHE A 29 -0.75 -13.72 -4.20
CA PHE A 29 -0.16 -13.71 -5.55
C PHE A 29 -1.08 -14.25 -6.64
N TYR A 30 -1.88 -15.27 -6.31
CA TYR A 30 -2.84 -15.90 -7.22
C TYR A 30 -4.27 -15.37 -7.06
N LEU A 31 -4.52 -14.56 -6.04
CA LEU A 31 -5.84 -14.00 -5.73
C LEU A 31 -6.03 -12.63 -6.41
N ASP A 32 -5.00 -11.79 -6.38
CA ASP A 32 -5.09 -10.41 -6.87
C ASP A 32 -5.21 -10.34 -8.41
N PRO A 33 -6.34 -9.86 -8.96
CA PRO A 33 -6.52 -9.74 -10.40
C PRO A 33 -5.69 -8.60 -11.04
N ILE A 34 -5.18 -7.66 -10.25
CA ILE A 34 -4.49 -6.44 -10.70
C ILE A 34 -2.99 -6.45 -10.36
N GLY A 35 -2.61 -6.91 -9.17
CA GLY A 35 -1.22 -6.94 -8.71
C GLY A 35 -0.56 -8.33 -8.75
N GLY A 36 -1.34 -9.38 -8.99
CA GLY A 36 -0.90 -10.78 -8.93
C GLY A 36 -0.25 -11.32 -10.20
N GLN A 37 -0.23 -12.66 -10.31
CA GLN A 37 0.48 -13.42 -11.35
C GLN A 37 0.28 -12.88 -12.77
N LYS A 38 -0.96 -12.52 -13.13
CA LYS A 38 -1.31 -12.05 -14.48
C LYS A 38 -0.72 -10.69 -14.80
N ALA A 39 -0.58 -9.80 -13.81
CA ALA A 39 -0.11 -8.44 -14.00
C ALA A 39 1.41 -8.31 -13.92
N LEU A 40 2.06 -9.14 -13.10
CA LEU A 40 3.52 -9.19 -12.99
C LEU A 40 4.20 -10.01 -14.10
N GLY A 41 3.45 -10.39 -15.14
CA GLY A 41 3.98 -11.13 -16.29
C GLY A 41 4.50 -12.53 -15.91
N GLY A 42 3.90 -13.16 -14.89
CA GLY A 42 4.32 -14.44 -14.36
C GLY A 42 5.56 -14.38 -13.45
N LYS A 43 6.09 -13.20 -13.15
CA LYS A 43 7.14 -13.03 -12.14
C LYS A 43 6.57 -13.20 -10.75
N ASP A 44 7.15 -14.11 -9.98
CA ASP A 44 6.82 -14.39 -8.59
C ASP A 44 7.72 -13.50 -7.68
N VAL A 45 7.33 -13.30 -6.43
CA VAL A 45 8.15 -12.62 -5.41
C VAL A 45 9.54 -13.24 -5.26
N LYS A 46 9.67 -14.52 -5.64
CA LYS A 46 10.96 -15.24 -5.76
C LYS A 46 11.92 -14.62 -6.76
N ASP A 47 11.42 -13.83 -7.71
CA ASP A 47 12.22 -13.00 -8.63
C ASP A 47 12.73 -11.71 -7.98
N GLY A 48 12.51 -11.57 -6.65
CA GLY A 48 13.03 -10.53 -5.78
C GLY A 48 12.46 -9.14 -6.09
N VAL A 49 13.26 -8.11 -5.81
CA VAL A 49 12.92 -6.69 -6.03
C VAL A 49 12.40 -6.43 -7.46
N SER A 50 12.83 -7.22 -8.45
CA SER A 50 12.41 -7.06 -9.85
C SER A 50 10.94 -7.39 -10.12
N ALA A 51 10.25 -8.00 -9.15
CA ALA A 51 8.81 -8.22 -9.17
C ALA A 51 8.01 -7.01 -8.64
N SER A 52 8.64 -6.08 -7.90
CA SER A 52 7.95 -4.87 -7.42
C SER A 52 7.65 -3.93 -8.58
N PRO A 53 6.45 -3.37 -8.76
CA PRO A 53 6.22 -2.33 -9.77
C PRO A 53 7.09 -1.08 -9.56
N LEU A 54 7.65 -0.89 -8.35
CA LEU A 54 8.59 0.18 -8.03
C LEU A 54 10.01 -0.07 -8.56
N TRP A 55 10.34 -1.28 -9.03
CA TRP A 55 11.71 -1.62 -9.46
C TRP A 55 12.21 -0.72 -10.59
N ARG A 56 11.35 -0.39 -11.56
CA ARG A 56 11.71 0.49 -12.69
C ARG A 56 11.87 1.93 -12.23
N TYR A 57 11.13 2.34 -11.21
CA TYR A 57 11.22 3.67 -10.64
C TYR A 57 12.50 3.85 -9.80
N ALA A 58 12.99 2.77 -9.17
CA ALA A 58 14.17 2.82 -8.32
C ALA A 58 15.45 3.28 -9.06
N GLY A 59 15.61 2.91 -10.34
CA GLY A 59 16.85 3.14 -11.07
C GLY A 59 18.03 2.50 -10.32
N ASP A 60 19.05 3.29 -10.00
CA ASP A 60 20.22 2.85 -9.23
C ASP A 60 20.03 2.95 -7.70
N LEU A 61 18.86 3.43 -7.23
CA LEU A 61 18.61 3.53 -5.79
C LEU A 61 18.38 2.13 -5.20
N PRO A 62 18.90 1.88 -3.98
CA PRO A 62 18.55 0.67 -3.23
C PRO A 62 17.03 0.57 -3.06
N ALA A 63 16.49 -0.65 -3.09
CA ALA A 63 15.05 -0.88 -2.90
C ALA A 63 14.54 -0.28 -1.57
N GLN A 64 15.35 -0.33 -0.51
CA GLN A 64 15.01 0.26 0.80
C GLN A 64 15.22 1.78 0.87
N SER A 65 15.63 2.44 -0.22
CA SER A 65 15.76 3.89 -0.22
C SER A 65 14.38 4.51 0.06
N SER A 66 14.29 5.41 1.03
CA SER A 66 13.02 6.10 1.37
C SER A 66 12.40 6.89 0.21
N ARG A 67 13.19 7.19 -0.82
CA ARG A 67 12.72 7.81 -2.07
C ARG A 67 11.95 6.86 -2.98
N VAL A 68 12.18 5.55 -2.82
CA VAL A 68 11.53 4.47 -3.56
C VAL A 68 10.49 3.79 -2.68
N SER A 69 10.82 3.59 -1.41
CA SER A 69 10.01 2.84 -0.45
C SER A 69 9.81 3.65 0.83
N PRO A 70 8.76 4.49 0.84
CA PRO A 70 8.44 5.36 1.98
C PRO A 70 8.35 4.64 3.33
N LEU A 71 8.06 3.33 3.35
CA LEU A 71 8.02 2.53 4.58
C LEU A 71 9.35 2.58 5.37
N TRP A 72 10.48 2.71 4.67
CA TRP A 72 11.82 2.78 5.26
C TRP A 72 12.27 4.22 5.53
N GLY A 73 11.38 5.21 5.36
CA GLY A 73 11.64 6.62 5.59
C GLY A 73 11.40 7.08 7.02
N ARG A 74 11.39 8.41 7.20
CA ARG A 74 11.01 9.05 8.47
C ARG A 74 9.49 9.12 8.56
N LEU A 75 8.93 8.31 9.47
CA LEU A 75 7.48 8.28 9.73
C LEU A 75 7.05 9.15 10.93
N GLN A 76 8.00 9.56 11.77
CA GLN A 76 7.72 10.42 12.94
C GLN A 76 7.24 11.80 12.48
N GLY A 77 6.10 12.24 13.02
CA GLY A 77 5.53 13.56 12.74
C GLY A 77 4.79 13.65 11.42
N LEU A 78 4.47 12.51 10.78
CA LEU A 78 3.49 12.49 9.69
C LEU A 78 2.12 12.95 10.21
N PRO A 79 1.27 13.53 9.35
CA PRO A 79 -0.11 13.84 9.70
C PRO A 79 -0.90 12.55 9.94
N PRO A 80 -2.11 12.63 10.52
CA PRO A 80 -3.05 11.52 10.55
C PRO A 80 -3.11 10.82 9.19
N THR A 81 -2.89 9.51 9.18
CA THR A 81 -2.73 8.72 7.96
C THR A 81 -3.75 7.59 7.90
N TYR A 82 -4.66 7.64 6.93
CA TYR A 82 -5.72 6.64 6.76
C TYR A 82 -5.48 5.87 5.48
N VAL A 83 -5.47 4.54 5.60
CA VAL A 83 -5.14 3.63 4.51
C VAL A 83 -6.33 2.72 4.22
N VAL A 84 -6.62 2.51 2.95
CA VAL A 84 -7.53 1.43 2.52
C VAL A 84 -6.77 0.46 1.65
N VAL A 85 -6.92 -0.84 1.90
CA VAL A 85 -6.36 -1.93 1.10
C VAL A 85 -7.40 -3.02 0.84
N GLY A 86 -7.31 -3.69 -0.31
CA GLY A 86 -8.04 -4.91 -0.56
C GLY A 86 -7.47 -6.09 0.23
N GLY A 87 -8.35 -6.96 0.73
CA GLY A 87 -7.95 -8.16 1.48
C GLY A 87 -7.20 -9.18 0.64
N GLU A 88 -7.50 -9.25 -0.66
CA GLU A 88 -6.88 -10.15 -1.64
C GLU A 88 -5.84 -9.42 -2.52
N GLU A 89 -5.46 -8.19 -2.21
CA GLU A 89 -4.45 -7.48 -2.99
C GLU A 89 -3.02 -7.89 -2.57
N VAL A 90 -2.10 -7.98 -3.53
CA VAL A 90 -0.68 -8.33 -3.29
C VAL A 90 0.02 -7.30 -2.41
N TRP A 91 -0.37 -6.03 -2.50
CA TRP A 91 0.22 -4.92 -1.75
C TRP A 91 -0.44 -4.64 -0.40
N ARG A 92 -1.35 -5.50 0.08
CA ARG A 92 -2.04 -5.33 1.38
C ARG A 92 -1.06 -5.06 2.52
N SER A 93 0.00 -5.86 2.58
CA SER A 93 1.03 -5.74 3.61
C SER A 93 1.78 -4.41 3.56
N ASP A 94 1.88 -3.71 2.42
CA ASP A 94 2.51 -2.39 2.36
C ASP A 94 1.71 -1.37 3.16
N GLY A 95 0.38 -1.37 3.00
CA GLY A 95 -0.52 -0.52 3.77
C GLY A 95 -0.53 -0.87 5.26
N GLU A 96 -0.72 -2.15 5.59
CA GLU A 96 -0.76 -2.62 6.99
C GLU A 96 0.55 -2.34 7.73
N ARG A 97 1.69 -2.58 7.09
CA ARG A 97 3.02 -2.33 7.68
C ARG A 97 3.30 -0.84 7.81
N LEU A 98 2.85 -0.01 6.87
CA LEU A 98 2.96 1.44 7.00
C LEU A 98 2.20 1.94 8.23
N VAL A 99 0.94 1.56 8.37
CA VAL A 99 0.11 1.96 9.52
C VAL A 99 0.74 1.48 10.82
N LYS A 100 1.15 0.20 10.90
CA LYS A 100 1.85 -0.34 12.07
C LYS A 100 3.12 0.46 12.39
N ALA A 101 3.92 0.81 11.39
CA ALA A 101 5.17 1.54 11.57
C ALA A 101 4.94 2.98 12.04
N ILE A 102 3.88 3.65 11.55
CA ILE A 102 3.48 4.99 12.02
C ILE A 102 3.01 4.92 13.48
N THR A 103 2.15 3.96 13.82
CA THR A 103 1.62 3.80 15.19
C THR A 103 2.71 3.47 16.20
N LEU A 104 3.70 2.64 15.84
CA LEU A 104 4.89 2.37 16.67
C LEU A 104 5.78 3.60 16.90
N LYS A 105 5.56 4.67 16.13
CA LYS A 105 6.22 5.98 16.27
C LYS A 105 5.29 7.03 16.90
N GLU A 106 4.26 6.58 17.62
CA GLU A 106 3.28 7.45 18.30
C GLU A 106 2.49 8.35 17.33
N GLY A 107 2.47 8.01 16.03
CA GLY A 107 1.64 8.69 15.04
C GLY A 107 0.19 8.18 15.04
N VAL A 108 -0.71 8.97 14.46
CA VAL A 108 -2.11 8.58 14.25
C VAL A 108 -2.23 7.93 12.89
N ALA A 109 -2.57 6.65 12.85
CA ALA A 109 -2.83 5.94 11.61
C ALA A 109 -3.86 4.81 11.80
N ASP A 110 -4.64 4.55 10.76
CA ASP A 110 -5.59 3.44 10.71
C ASP A 110 -5.67 2.82 9.31
N VAL A 111 -6.05 1.55 9.23
CA VAL A 111 -6.22 0.81 7.99
C VAL A 111 -7.57 0.11 7.93
N LEU A 112 -8.30 0.35 6.84
CA LEU A 112 -9.48 -0.42 6.48
C LEU A 112 -9.09 -1.49 5.46
N VAL A 113 -9.35 -2.75 5.80
CA VAL A 113 -9.14 -3.90 4.91
C VAL A 113 -10.48 -4.36 4.36
N GLY A 114 -10.64 -4.26 3.04
CA GLY A 114 -11.82 -4.78 2.34
C GLY A 114 -11.71 -6.29 2.12
N ALA A 115 -12.38 -7.10 2.95
CA ALA A 115 -12.32 -8.57 2.85
C ALA A 115 -12.65 -9.06 1.42
N GLU A 116 -11.81 -9.93 0.86
CA GLU A 116 -11.96 -10.49 -0.50
C GLU A 116 -11.95 -9.46 -1.65
N LEU A 117 -11.55 -8.20 -1.36
CA LEU A 117 -11.48 -7.15 -2.38
C LEU A 117 -10.08 -7.02 -2.97
N TRP A 118 -10.04 -6.51 -4.20
CA TRP A 118 -8.84 -6.36 -5.01
C TRP A 118 -8.18 -4.99 -4.85
N HIS A 119 -7.03 -4.82 -5.50
CA HIS A 119 -6.28 -3.57 -5.52
C HIS A 119 -7.11 -2.36 -5.99
N CYS A 120 -7.02 -1.24 -5.26
CA CYS A 120 -7.73 0.01 -5.57
C CYS A 120 -9.26 -0.12 -5.65
N TYR A 121 -9.88 -1.13 -5.01
CA TYR A 121 -11.33 -1.29 -5.03
C TYR A 121 -12.14 -0.03 -4.64
N PRO A 122 -11.68 0.91 -3.76
CA PRO A 122 -12.49 2.10 -3.44
C PRO A 122 -12.75 3.01 -4.65
N LEU A 123 -11.90 2.95 -5.67
CA LEU A 123 -12.07 3.73 -6.90
C LEU A 123 -13.14 3.15 -7.84
N ALA A 124 -13.62 1.94 -7.57
CA ALA A 124 -14.63 1.24 -8.34
C ALA A 124 -16.06 1.57 -7.87
N PHE A 125 -16.37 2.85 -7.64
CA PHE A 125 -17.60 3.36 -7.01
C PHE A 125 -18.92 2.71 -7.46
N SER A 126 -19.04 2.36 -8.74
CA SER A 126 -20.27 1.81 -9.31
C SER A 126 -20.34 0.28 -9.29
N LEU A 127 -19.25 -0.41 -8.97
CA LEU A 127 -19.16 -1.87 -9.11
C LEU A 127 -19.69 -2.62 -7.89
N CYS A 128 -19.39 -2.16 -6.67
CA CYS A 128 -19.87 -2.80 -5.45
C CYS A 128 -20.18 -1.78 -4.34
N LYS A 129 -20.83 -2.27 -3.28
CA LYS A 129 -21.23 -1.46 -2.12
C LYS A 129 -20.01 -1.07 -1.30
N GLU A 130 -19.11 -2.02 -1.13
CA GLU A 130 -17.87 -1.94 -0.37
C GLU A 130 -16.96 -0.82 -0.88
N SER A 131 -16.89 -0.61 -2.21
CA SER A 131 -16.15 0.53 -2.80
C SER A 131 -16.64 1.88 -2.28
N ARG A 132 -17.97 2.07 -2.22
CA ARG A 132 -18.55 3.33 -1.70
C ARG A 132 -18.33 3.47 -0.20
N GLU A 133 -18.55 2.40 0.56
CA GLU A 133 -18.36 2.41 2.01
C GLU A 133 -16.91 2.72 2.39
N ALA A 134 -15.94 2.18 1.65
CA ALA A 134 -14.52 2.45 1.88
C ALA A 134 -14.12 3.87 1.50
N PHE A 135 -14.70 4.41 0.43
CA PHE A 135 -14.49 5.81 0.07
C PHE A 135 -15.09 6.74 1.13
N ASP A 136 -16.32 6.50 1.56
CA ASP A 136 -16.96 7.28 2.62
C ASP A 136 -16.17 7.21 3.92
N TRP A 137 -15.63 6.05 4.28
CA TRP A 137 -14.74 5.88 5.43
C TRP A 137 -13.45 6.72 5.32
N LEU A 138 -12.83 6.78 4.15
CA LEU A 138 -11.65 7.65 3.95
C LEU A 138 -11.95 9.12 4.18
N PHE A 139 -13.11 9.60 3.72
CA PHE A 139 -13.51 11.01 3.81
C PHE A 139 -14.30 11.36 5.07
N SER A 140 -14.60 10.39 5.94
CA SER A 140 -15.18 10.65 7.27
C SER A 140 -14.16 11.06 8.32
N HIS A 141 -12.87 11.02 7.97
CA HIS A 141 -11.74 11.49 8.78
C HIS A 141 -11.31 12.88 8.30
#